data_AF-A0A6B3FS27-F1
#
_entry.id   AF-A0A6B3FS27-F1
#
_cell.length_a   1.000
_cell.length_b   1.000
_cell.length_c   1.000
_cell.angle_alpha   90.00
_cell.angle_beta   90.00
_cell.angle_gamma   90.00
#
_symmetry.space_group_name_H-M   'P 1'
#
loop_
_entity.id
_entity.type
_entity.pdbx_description
1 polymer ?
#
loop_
_entity_poly.entity_id
_entity_poly.type
_entity_poly.pdbx_seq_one_letter_code
_entity_poly.pdbx_strand_id
1 'polypeptide(L)'
;PEDRFFWYTSTGWMMWNFLVSGLLTGTTVVLYDGSPGYPDVSAQWRVAEQTGATLYGTSAAYVMACRKADIHPGRDFDLSRVQCVATTG
;
A
#
# COMPACT_ATOMS: atom_id res chain seq x y z
N PRO A 1 -17.79 -4.95 -0.72
CA PRO A 1 -17.55 -6.00 -1.75
C PRO A 1 -16.85 -5.53 -3.04
N GLU A 2 -16.33 -4.29 -3.09
CA GLU A 2 -15.59 -3.76 -4.26
C GLU A 2 -14.21 -3.21 -3.88
N ASP A 3 -13.82 -3.42 -2.62
CA ASP A 3 -12.57 -2.92 -2.07
C ASP A 3 -11.36 -3.65 -2.65
N ARG A 4 -10.25 -2.92 -2.69
CA ARG A 4 -8.93 -3.41 -3.08
C ARG A 4 -7.96 -3.14 -1.94
N PHE A 5 -7.61 -4.20 -1.23
CA PHE A 5 -6.79 -4.13 -0.04
C PHE A 5 -5.33 -4.37 -0.40
N PHE A 6 -4.52 -3.32 -0.26
CA PHE A 6 -3.07 -3.38 -0.43
C PHE A 6 -2.39 -3.18 0.91
N TRP A 7 -1.55 -4.12 1.32
CA TRP A 7 -0.62 -3.94 2.44
C TRP A 7 0.80 -4.26 1.97
N TYR A 8 1.73 -3.31 2.12
CA TYR A 8 3.14 -3.60 1.87
C TYR A 8 3.72 -4.44 3.02
N THR A 9 3.94 -5.73 2.78
CA THR A 9 4.38 -6.69 3.79
C THR A 9 5.19 -7.82 3.18
N SER A 10 6.17 -8.36 3.92
CA SER A 10 6.74 -9.67 3.62
C SER A 10 5.81 -10.79 4.08
N THR A 11 5.95 -11.99 3.52
CA THR A 11 5.19 -13.18 3.93
C THR A 11 5.53 -13.64 5.35
N GLY A 12 6.69 -13.23 5.89
CA GLY A 12 7.11 -13.54 7.26
C GLY A 12 6.46 -12.67 8.34
N TRP A 13 5.69 -11.64 7.97
CA TRP A 13 5.06 -10.73 8.93
C TRP A 13 3.57 -11.03 9.10
N MET A 14 3.02 -10.75 10.28
CA MET A 14 1.61 -11.07 10.57
C MET A 14 0.64 -10.32 9.64
N MET A 15 1.02 -9.15 9.15
CA MET A 15 0.21 -8.36 8.23
C MET A 15 -0.06 -9.09 6.90
N TRP A 16 0.79 -10.04 6.49
CA TRP A 16 0.50 -10.87 5.31
C TRP A 16 -0.70 -11.79 5.56
N ASN A 17 -0.79 -12.40 6.75
CA ASN A 17 -1.94 -13.22 7.13
C ASN A 17 -3.22 -12.38 7.24
N PHE A 18 -3.10 -11.15 7.74
CA PHE A 18 -4.21 -10.19 7.80
C PHE A 18 -4.67 -9.75 6.39
N LEU A 19 -3.72 -9.46 5.49
CA LEU A 19 -4.00 -9.16 4.09
C LEU A 19 -4.74 -10.32 3.40
N VAL A 20 -4.24 -11.55 3.53
CA VAL A 20 -4.88 -12.76 2.99
C VAL A 20 -6.31 -12.93 3.55
N SER A 21 -6.53 -12.57 4.81
CA SER A 21 -7.86 -12.62 5.43
C SER A 21 -8.86 -11.62 4.81
N GLY A 22 -8.40 -10.65 4.01
CA GLY A 22 -9.29 -9.83 3.17
C GLY A 22 -10.17 -10.67 2.24
N LEU A 23 -9.71 -11.86 1.83
CA LEU A 23 -10.50 -12.80 1.04
C LEU A 23 -11.77 -13.27 1.77
N LEU A 24 -11.78 -13.29 3.11
CA LEU A 24 -12.95 -13.67 3.91
C LEU A 24 -14.10 -12.67 3.77
N THR A 25 -13.84 -11.43 3.35
CA THR A 25 -14.86 -10.40 3.12
C THR A 25 -15.20 -10.21 1.64
N GLY A 26 -14.67 -11.07 0.76
CA GLY A 26 -14.81 -10.93 -0.69
C GLY A 26 -14.04 -9.74 -1.27
N THR A 27 -13.04 -9.22 -0.56
CA THR A 27 -12.18 -8.10 -0.99
C THR A 27 -11.10 -8.58 -1.94
N THR A 28 -10.74 -7.77 -2.94
CA THR A 28 -9.57 -8.07 -3.79
C THR A 28 -8.29 -7.75 -3.00
N VAL A 29 -7.36 -8.70 -2.89
CA VAL A 29 -6.06 -8.48 -2.25
C VAL A 29 -4.99 -8.12 -3.29
N VAL A 30 -4.17 -7.13 -2.97
CA VAL A 30 -3.05 -6.70 -3.81
C VAL A 30 -1.76 -7.28 -3.24
N LEU A 31 -1.08 -8.11 -4.03
CA LEU A 31 0.21 -8.69 -3.70
C LEU A 31 1.31 -7.95 -4.45
N TYR A 32 2.34 -7.52 -3.74
CA TYR A 32 3.51 -6.89 -4.32
C TYR A 32 4.78 -7.56 -3.78
N ASP A 33 5.57 -8.13 -4.67
CA ASP A 33 6.87 -8.71 -4.38
C ASP A 33 7.96 -7.77 -4.89
N GLY A 34 8.50 -6.95 -4.00
CA GLY A 34 9.48 -5.94 -4.35
C GLY A 34 9.98 -5.08 -3.19
N SER A 35 11.07 -4.38 -3.44
CA SER A 35 11.65 -3.41 -2.51
C SER A 35 10.70 -2.21 -2.31
N PRO A 36 10.60 -1.65 -1.10
CA PRO A 36 9.70 -0.51 -0.86
C PRO A 36 10.17 0.77 -1.56
N GLY A 37 11.39 0.79 -2.08
CA GLY A 37 12.01 1.97 -2.69
C GLY A 37 12.67 1.70 -4.04
N TYR A 38 12.23 0.68 -4.78
CA TYR A 38 12.73 0.41 -6.13
C TYR A 38 11.60 0.55 -7.17
N PRO A 39 11.81 1.27 -8.30
CA PRO A 39 13.04 1.96 -8.69
C PRO A 39 13.35 3.22 -7.85
N ASP A 40 12.38 3.70 -7.08
CA ASP A 40 12.51 4.87 -6.23
C ASP A 40 11.54 4.78 -5.02
N VAL A 41 11.66 5.69 -4.05
CA VAL A 41 10.87 5.67 -2.80
C VAL A 41 9.36 5.85 -2.99
N SER A 42 8.87 6.18 -4.19
CA SER A 42 7.44 6.22 -4.51
C SER A 42 6.83 4.87 -4.91
N ALA A 43 7.62 3.78 -4.89
CA ALA A 43 7.21 2.47 -5.39
C ALA A 43 5.86 1.97 -4.85
N GLN A 44 5.58 2.11 -3.54
CA GLN A 44 4.31 1.62 -2.99
C GLN A 44 3.12 2.49 -3.44
N TRP A 45 3.30 3.80 -3.58
CA TRP A 45 2.26 4.69 -4.12
C TRP A 45 1.92 4.35 -5.57
N ARG A 46 2.92 4.01 -6.37
CA ARG A 46 2.75 3.51 -7.74
C ARG A 46 1.95 2.21 -7.78
N VAL A 47 2.20 1.29 -6.85
CA VAL A 47 1.41 0.05 -6.72
C VAL A 47 -0.04 0.37 -6.35
N ALA A 48 -0.26 1.28 -5.38
CA ALA A 48 -1.59 1.69 -4.97
C ALA A 48 -2.41 2.29 -6.14
N GLU A 49 -1.79 3.16 -6.94
CA GLU A 49 -2.37 3.72 -8.16
C GLU A 49 -2.70 2.62 -9.19
N GLN A 50 -1.69 1.85 -9.62
CA GLN A 50 -1.83 0.84 -10.68
C GLN A 50 -2.86 -0.24 -10.36
N THR A 51 -3.04 -0.53 -9.07
CA THR A 51 -3.98 -1.56 -8.61
C THR A 51 -5.32 -0.98 -8.19
N GLY A 52 -5.47 0.35 -8.14
CA GLY A 52 -6.68 1.01 -7.68
C GLY A 52 -7.03 0.66 -6.23
N ALA A 53 -6.02 0.58 -5.36
CA ALA A 53 -6.20 0.26 -3.94
C ALA A 53 -7.18 1.23 -3.28
N THR A 54 -8.11 0.70 -2.47
CA THR A 54 -9.04 1.50 -1.65
C THR A 54 -8.56 1.61 -0.20
N LEU A 55 -7.86 0.57 0.28
CA LEU A 55 -7.12 0.59 1.55
C LEU A 55 -5.65 0.32 1.27
N TYR A 56 -4.79 1.23 1.72
CA TYR A 56 -3.34 1.11 1.61
C TYR A 56 -2.68 1.08 2.99
N GLY A 57 -2.10 -0.06 3.35
CA GLY A 57 -1.32 -0.28 4.57
C GLY A 57 0.19 -0.23 4.34
N THR A 58 0.91 0.50 5.19
CA THR A 58 2.37 0.63 5.14
C THR A 58 2.98 0.87 6.53
N SER A 59 4.26 1.26 6.61
CA SER A 59 4.92 1.67 7.85
C SER A 59 5.00 3.19 7.97
N ALA A 60 4.96 3.72 9.21
CA ALA A 60 5.17 5.15 9.44
C ALA A 60 6.55 5.61 8.94
N ALA A 61 7.58 4.75 9.02
CA ALA A 61 8.90 5.02 8.48
C ALA A 61 8.89 5.25 6.96
N TYR A 62 8.09 4.49 6.21
CA TYR A 62 7.96 4.69 4.77
C TYR A 62 7.29 6.03 4.43
N VAL A 63 6.22 6.40 5.15
CA VAL A 63 5.57 7.70 4.98
C VAL A 63 6.56 8.85 5.24
N MET A 64 7.35 8.74 6.31
CA MET A 64 8.37 9.74 6.63
C MET A 64 9.51 9.79 5.61
N ALA A 65 9.90 8.64 5.05
CA ALA A 65 10.90 8.59 3.97
C ALA A 65 10.39 9.27 2.70
N CYS A 66 9.13 9.04 2.31
CA CYS A 66 8.49 9.74 1.19
C CYS A 66 8.48 11.25 1.41
N ARG A 67 8.09 11.71 2.61
CA ARG A 67 8.11 13.13 2.97
C ARG A 67 9.51 13.72 2.90
N LYS A 68 10.53 13.01 3.41
CA LYS A 68 11.93 13.46 3.37
C LYS A 68 12.46 13.58 1.94
N ALA A 69 12.00 12.73 1.04
CA ALA A 69 12.35 12.74 -0.37
C ALA A 69 11.47 13.65 -1.23
N ASP A 70 10.63 14.49 -0.60
CA ASP A 70 9.74 15.43 -1.28
C ASP A 70 8.74 14.79 -2.26
N ILE A 71 8.29 13.57 -1.93
CA ILE A 71 7.25 12.89 -2.71
C ILE A 71 5.88 13.45 -2.31
N HIS A 72 5.10 13.85 -3.32
CA HIS A 72 3.74 14.34 -3.14
C HIS A 72 2.73 13.34 -3.74
N PRO A 73 2.40 12.24 -3.02
CA PRO A 73 1.64 11.15 -3.62
C PRO A 73 0.25 11.56 -4.10
N GLY A 74 -0.44 12.46 -3.39
CA GLY A 74 -1.76 12.98 -3.81
C GLY A 74 -1.73 13.99 -4.96
N ARG A 75 -0.54 14.47 -5.38
CA ARG A 75 -0.36 15.32 -6.55
C ARG A 75 0.10 14.51 -7.76
N ASP A 76 1.03 13.58 -7.53
CA ASP A 76 1.81 12.91 -8.57
C ASP A 76 1.22 11.57 -9.02
N PHE A 77 0.26 11.01 -8.28
CA PHE A 77 -0.40 9.73 -8.57
C PHE A 77 -1.92 9.86 -8.51
N ASP A 78 -2.64 9.10 -9.33
CA ASP A 78 -4.10 8.95 -9.20
C ASP A 78 -4.43 8.03 -8.02
N LEU A 79 -4.59 8.66 -6.86
CA LEU A 79 -5.01 8.00 -5.62
C LEU A 79 -6.48 8.29 -5.29
N SER A 80 -7.30 8.70 -6.27
CA SER A 80 -8.71 9.06 -6.07
C SER A 80 -9.56 7.94 -5.45
N ARG A 81 -9.11 6.69 -5.60
CA ARG A 81 -9.76 5.50 -5.01
C ARG A 81 -9.34 5.21 -3.58
N VAL A 82 -8.21 5.73 -3.12
CA VAL A 82 -7.68 5.47 -1.77
C VAL A 82 -8.56 6.19 -0.75
N GLN A 83 -9.22 5.43 0.10
CA GLN A 83 -10.10 5.93 1.16
C GLN A 83 -9.42 5.90 2.52
N CYS A 84 -8.48 4.99 2.72
CA CYS A 84 -7.77 4.81 3.98
C CYS A 84 -6.29 4.52 3.73
N VAL A 85 -5.43 5.29 4.41
CA VAL A 85 -4.01 4.98 4.57
C VAL A 85 -3.79 4.54 6.01
N ALA A 86 -3.34 3.31 6.20
CA ALA A 86 -3.09 2.71 7.50
C ALA A 86 -1.59 2.54 7.73
N THR A 87 -1.16 2.74 8.98
CA THR A 87 0.21 2.41 9.40
C THR A 87 0.19 1.45 10.57
N THR A 88 1.12 0.52 10.58
CA THR A 88 1.44 -0.31 11.75
C THR A 88 2.94 -0.25 12.04
N GLY A 89 3.34 -0.61 13.25
CA GLY A 89 4.72 -0.54 13.75
C GLY A 89 4.95 -1.56 14.83
#